data_AF-A0A8J3BEI3-F1
#
_entry.id   AF-A0A8J3BEI3-F1
#
_cell.length_a   1.000
_cell.length_b   1.000
_cell.length_c   1.000
_cell.angle_alpha   90.00
_cell.angle_beta   90.00
_cell.angle_gamma   90.00
#
_symmetry.space_group_name_H-M   'P 1'
#
loop_
_entity.id
_entity.type
_entity.pdbx_description
1 polymer ?
#
loop_
_entity_poly.entity_id
_entity_poly.type
_entity_poly.pdbx_seq_one_letter_code
_entity_poly.pdbx_strand_id
1 'polypeptide(L)'
;MEMVVNGVSTRKIEQITQELRGTEFSKSTVSELCKRLDPMVKAWNNRSLEEKAYPFVLVDALVLKVREEGASGRAAHLSGSAKAPRGIARCWA
;
A
#
# COMPACT_ATOMS: atom_id res chain seq x y z
N MET A 1 7.74 4.47 -10.68
CA MET A 1 7.15 4.06 -9.38
C MET A 1 5.77 4.67 -9.16
N GLU A 2 5.59 5.95 -9.49
CA GLU A 2 4.29 6.65 -9.47
C GLU A 2 3.13 5.87 -10.10
N MET A 3 3.36 5.19 -11.23
CA MET A 3 2.35 4.33 -11.87
C MET A 3 1.83 3.21 -10.93
N VAL A 4 2.70 2.57 -10.15
CA VAL A 4 2.30 1.54 -9.19
C VAL A 4 1.48 2.15 -8.04
N VAL A 5 1.88 3.33 -7.56
CA VAL A 5 1.16 4.07 -6.51
C VAL A 5 -0.24 4.48 -6.99
N ASN A 6 -0.38 4.80 -8.27
CA ASN A 6 -1.66 5.11 -8.91
C ASN A 6 -2.48 3.86 -9.30
N GLY A 7 -2.06 2.66 -8.88
CA GLY A 7 -2.81 1.42 -9.09
C GLY A 7 -2.63 0.78 -10.46
N VAL A 8 -1.63 1.18 -11.25
CA VAL A 8 -1.31 0.51 -12.51
C VAL A 8 -0.61 -0.82 -12.21
N SER A 9 -1.15 -1.92 -12.75
CA SER A 9 -0.59 -3.25 -12.56
C SER A 9 0.81 -3.37 -13.18
N THR A 10 1.67 -4.19 -12.58
CA THR A 10 3.04 -4.41 -13.07
C THR A 10 3.10 -4.96 -14.50
N ARG A 11 2.11 -5.77 -14.90
CA ARG A 11 1.94 -6.23 -16.29
C ARG A 11 1.65 -5.09 -17.26
N LYS A 12 0.80 -4.14 -16.86
CA LYS A 12 0.45 -2.98 -17.68
C LYS A 12 1.64 -2.01 -17.79
N ILE A 13 2.45 -1.89 -16.73
CA ILE A 13 3.69 -1.11 -16.77
C ILE A 13 4.69 -1.70 -17.76
N GLU A 14 4.87 -3.03 -17.74
CA GLU A 14 5.74 -3.75 -18.67
C GLU A 14 5.32 -3.51 -20.14
N GLN A 15 4.02 -3.63 -20.46
CA GLN A 15 3.48 -3.31 -21.79
C GLN A 15 3.73 -1.85 -22.22
N ILE A 16 3.41 -0.89 -21.36
CA ILE A 16 3.58 0.54 -21.65
C ILE A 16 5.07 0.90 -21.85
N THR A 17 5.97 0.32 -21.06
CA THR A 17 7.41 0.60 -21.17
C THR A 17 8.04 0.01 -22.42
N GLN A 18 7.55 -1.16 -22.86
CA GLN A 18 7.94 -1.76 -24.13
C GLN A 18 7.49 -0.90 -25.33
N GLU A 19 6.23 -0.43 -25.33
CA GLU A 19 5.68 0.41 -26.41
C GLU A 19 6.34 1.79 -26.51
N LEU A 20 6.65 2.43 -25.38
CA LEU A 20 7.13 3.81 -25.36
C LEU A 20 8.63 3.99 -25.57
N ARG A 21 9.47 3.01 -25.21
CA ARG A 21 10.93 3.20 -25.22
C ARG A 21 11.77 2.00 -25.67
N GLY A 22 11.18 0.85 -26.02
CA GLY A 22 11.94 -0.34 -26.41
C GLY A 22 12.84 -0.92 -25.30
N THR A 23 12.75 -0.39 -24.08
CA THR A 23 13.41 -0.91 -22.87
C THR A 23 12.41 -1.72 -22.08
N GLU A 24 12.69 -3.00 -21.90
CA GLU A 24 11.85 -3.92 -21.13
C GLU A 24 12.16 -3.78 -19.64
N PHE A 25 11.20 -3.26 -18.86
CA PHE A 25 11.22 -3.41 -17.40
C PHE A 25 10.36 -4.59 -17.03
N SER A 26 11.01 -5.71 -16.69
CA SER A 26 10.30 -6.91 -16.26
C SER A 26 9.45 -6.66 -15.01
N LYS A 27 8.38 -7.43 -14.87
CA LYS A 27 7.55 -7.45 -13.65
C LYS A 27 8.37 -7.64 -12.37
N SER A 28 9.42 -8.47 -12.38
CA SER A 28 10.27 -8.72 -11.20
C SER A 28 11.08 -7.49 -10.83
N THR A 29 11.65 -6.78 -11.80
CA THR A 29 12.38 -5.53 -11.57
C THR A 29 11.49 -4.46 -10.91
N VAL A 30 10.26 -4.27 -11.41
CA VAL A 30 9.32 -3.31 -10.82
C VAL A 30 8.95 -3.72 -9.39
N SER A 31 8.72 -5.00 -9.15
CA SER A 31 8.43 -5.55 -7.82
C SER A 31 9.59 -5.32 -6.84
N GLU A 32 10.83 -5.56 -7.26
CA GLU A 32 12.02 -5.33 -6.43
C GLU A 32 12.22 -3.86 -6.09
N LEU A 33 11.97 -2.96 -7.03
CA LEU A 33 11.99 -1.52 -6.75
C LEU A 33 10.93 -1.15 -5.71
N CYS A 34 9.72 -1.73 -5.80
CA CYS A 34 8.65 -1.52 -4.82
C CYS A 34 9.03 -1.95 -3.40
N LYS A 35 9.83 -3.01 -3.23
CA LYS A 35 10.33 -3.44 -1.90
C LYS A 35 11.15 -2.36 -1.19
N ARG A 36 11.73 -1.41 -1.91
CA ARG A 36 12.46 -0.28 -1.30
C ARG A 36 11.55 0.67 -0.52
N LEU A 37 10.23 0.62 -0.73
CA LEU A 37 9.26 1.37 0.06
C LEU A 37 8.92 0.68 1.38
N ASP A 38 9.17 -0.62 1.52
CA ASP A 38 8.81 -1.39 2.72
C ASP A 38 9.34 -0.77 4.01
N PRO A 39 10.59 -0.28 4.10
CA PRO A 39 11.08 0.38 5.31
C PRO A 39 10.30 1.66 5.64
N MET A 40 9.94 2.46 4.63
CA MET A 40 9.16 3.69 4.83
C MET A 40 7.74 3.37 5.30
N VAL A 41 7.09 2.37 4.70
CA VAL A 41 5.76 1.90 5.09
C VAL A 41 5.79 1.36 6.52
N LYS A 42 6.80 0.54 6.87
CA LYS A 42 6.97 0.00 8.22
C LYS A 42 7.21 1.10 9.25
N ALA A 43 8.07 2.07 8.95
CA ALA A 43 8.32 3.20 9.84
C ALA A 43 7.05 4.03 10.06
N TRP A 44 6.26 4.23 9.00
CA TRP A 44 5.01 4.96 9.07
C TRP A 44 3.94 4.20 9.86
N ASN A 45 3.79 2.88 9.68
CA ASN A 45 2.84 2.05 10.43
C ASN A 45 3.17 1.96 11.92
N ASN A 46 4.46 1.89 12.27
CA ASN A 46 4.92 1.74 13.66
C ASN A 46 5.20 3.06 14.38
N ARG A 47 4.83 4.21 13.80
CA ARG A 47 5.06 5.52 14.43
C ARG A 47 4.22 5.67 15.70
N SER A 48 4.75 6.37 16.70
CA SER A 48 3.98 6.69 17.91
C SER A 48 2.81 7.61 17.60
N LEU A 49 1.68 7.36 18.26
CA LEU A 49 0.49 8.21 18.25
C LEU A 49 0.28 8.91 19.60
N GLU A 50 1.20 8.77 20.55
CA GLU A 50 1.04 9.28 21.92
C GLU A 50 1.12 10.80 22.01
N GLU A 51 1.72 11.46 21.01
CA GLU A 51 1.94 12.91 20.99
C GLU A 51 0.65 13.75 20.98
N LYS A 52 -0.50 13.15 20.64
CA LYS A 52 -1.79 13.87 20.49
C LYS A 52 -2.94 13.07 21.08
N ALA A 53 -3.90 13.79 21.68
CA ALA A 53 -5.18 13.22 22.04
C ALA A 53 -6.08 13.05 20.80
N TYR A 54 -6.57 11.83 20.59
CA TYR A 54 -7.51 11.48 19.53
C TYR A 54 -8.87 11.12 20.14
N PRO A 55 -9.80 12.09 20.29
CA PRO A 55 -11.12 11.82 20.87
C PRO A 55 -11.95 10.82 20.06
N PHE A 56 -11.65 10.64 18.77
CA PHE A 56 -12.37 9.72 17.88
C PHE A 56 -11.40 8.90 17.04
N VAL A 57 -11.69 7.60 16.93
CA VAL A 57 -11.04 6.65 16.02
C VAL A 57 -12.11 5.99 15.17
N LEU A 58 -11.90 6.00 13.86
CA LEU A 58 -12.70 5.31 12.86
C LEU A 58 -11.94 4.08 12.42
N VAL A 59 -12.62 2.94 12.32
CA VAL A 59 -12.05 1.69 11.79
C VAL A 59 -12.88 1.25 10.61
N ASP A 60 -12.20 0.88 9.52
CA ASP A 60 -12.81 0.36 8.30
C ASP A 60 -12.18 -1.00 7.94
N ALA A 61 -12.95 -1.86 7.29
CA ALA A 61 -12.55 -3.21 6.92
C ALA A 61 -12.82 -3.47 5.44
N LEU A 62 -11.77 -3.76 4.68
CA LEU A 62 -11.86 -4.14 3.27
C LEU A 62 -11.60 -5.63 3.10
N VAL A 63 -12.60 -6.39 2.66
CA VAL A 63 -12.45 -7.82 2.36
C VAL A 63 -11.87 -8.01 0.97
N LEU A 64 -10.65 -8.54 0.90
CA LEU A 64 -9.91 -8.79 -0.32
C LEU A 64 -9.83 -10.30 -0.58
N LYS A 65 -9.91 -10.69 -1.86
CA LYS A 65 -9.59 -12.05 -2.28
C LYS A 65 -8.07 -12.16 -2.34
N VAL A 66 -7.50 -12.98 -1.46
CA VAL A 66 -6.05 -13.22 -1.38
C VAL A 66 -5.74 -14.66 -1.73
N ARG A 67 -4.48 -14.92 -2.09
CA ARG A 67 -3.98 -16.27 -2.32
C ARG A 67 -2.93 -16.58 -1.26
N GLU A 68 -3.20 -17.55 -0.42
CA GLU A 68 -2.30 -18.05 0.62
C GLU A 68 -2.05 -19.54 0.38
N GLU A 69 -0.79 -19.96 0.44
CA GLU A 69 -0.37 -21.37 0.30
C GLU A 69 -0.99 -22.14 -0.88
N GLY A 70 -1.21 -21.43 -1.99
CA GLY A 70 -1.77 -22.03 -3.21
C GLY A 70 -3.30 -22.05 -3.28
N ALA A 71 -4.01 -21.81 -2.18
CA ALA A 71 -5.47 -21.67 -2.13
C ALA A 71 -5.90 -20.19 -2.17
N SER A 72 -7.03 -19.91 -2.82
CA SER A 72 -7.61 -18.56 -2.80
C SER A 72 -8.62 -18.43 -1.66
N GLY A 73 -8.34 -17.53 -0.73
CA GLY A 73 -9.17 -17.22 0.44
C GLY A 73 -9.67 -15.78 0.43
N ARG A 74 -10.41 -15.41 1.48
CA ARG A 74 -10.80 -14.03 1.77
C ARG A 74 -10.06 -13.57 3.01
N ALA A 75 -9.37 -12.44 2.92
CA ALA A 75 -8.75 -11.77 4.06
C ALA A 75 -9.39 -10.39 4.24
N ALA A 76 -9.55 -9.95 5.48
CA ALA A 76 -9.98 -8.60 5.80
C ALA A 76 -8.75 -7.74 6.09
N HIS A 77 -8.56 -6.66 5.33
CA HIS A 77 -7.62 -5.62 5.65
C HIS A 77 -8.32 -4.56 6.52
N LEU A 78 -7.76 -4.26 7.68
CA LEU A 78 -8.31 -3.28 8.63
C LEU A 78 -7.53 -1.97 8.51
N SER A 79 -8.23 -0.85 8.36
CA SER A 79 -7.61 0.48 8.37
C SER A 79 -8.21 1.34 9.47
N GLY A 80 -7.42 2.24 10.08
CA GLY A 80 -7.85 3.02 11.25
C GLY A 80 -7.52 4.50 11.10
N SER A 81 -8.49 5.40 11.13
CA SER A 81 -8.22 6.85 11.10
C SER A 81 -8.56 7.50 12.43
N ALA A 82 -7.62 8.24 13.01
CA ALA A 82 -7.81 8.96 14.26
C ALA A 82 -7.93 10.46 13.99
N LYS A 83 -8.95 11.11 14.55
CA LYS A 83 -9.17 12.56 14.39
C LYS A 83 -8.67 13.31 15.61
N ALA A 84 -7.64 14.14 15.43
CA ALA A 84 -7.19 15.09 16.44
C ALA A 84 -7.94 16.43 16.31
N PRO A 85 -7.99 17.27 17.34
CA PRO A 85 -8.70 18.56 17.31
C PRO A 85 -8.25 19.53 16.20
N ARG A 86 -7.05 19.37 15.64
CA ARG A 86 -6.49 20.20 14.56
C ARG A 86 -6.02 19.41 13.32
N GLY A 87 -6.52 18.18 13.11
CA GLY A 87 -6.16 17.40 11.92
C GLY A 87 -6.53 15.92 12.01
N ILE A 88 -6.40 15.18 10.90
CA ILE A 88 -6.63 13.72 10.85
C ILE A 88 -5.27 13.02 10.79
N ALA A 89 -5.00 12.12 11.74
CA ALA A 89 -3.93 11.14 11.62
C ALA A 89 -4.52 9.86 11.03
N ARG A 90 -4.25 9.60 9.74
CA ARG A 90 -4.61 8.32 9.12
C ARG A 90 -3.61 7.27 9.59
N CYS A 91 -4.08 6.12 10.07
CA CYS A 91 -3.25 4.97 10.42
C CYS A 91 -3.69 3.80 9.54
N TRP A 92 -2.74 3.08 8.99
CA TRP A 92 -3.02 1.85 8.26
C TRP A 92 -2.45 0.75 9.14
N ALA A 93 -3.30 -0.19 9.53
CA ALA A 93 -2.92 -1.35 10.32
C ALA A 93 -2.73 -2.55 9.39
#